data_AF-A0A843TXL7-F1
#
_entry.id   AF-A0A843TXL7-F1
#
_cell.length_a   1.000
_cell.length_b   1.000
_cell.length_c   1.000
_cell.angle_alpha   90.00
_cell.angle_beta   90.00
_cell.angle_gamma   90.00
#
_symmetry.space_group_name_H-M   'P 1'
#
loop_
_entity.id
_entity.type
_entity.pdbx_description
1 polymer ?
#
loop_
_entity_poly.entity_id
_entity_poly.type
_entity_poly.pdbx_seq_one_letter_code
_entity_poly.pdbx_strand_id
1 'polypeptide(L)'
;LGRNEVFGVSCVRGPPSYDHTVIRDPTGLGRTFMADLEMLREDHRMEAWDLASHSDILRASFVVTNQQIQQLRMRVTEKTSLKCSPYALACGFVWACLVKARVVDNVGGDTTEHFSFVTGCRVWMEPLAPATYFGNCLGFCCVEANRSDLAGEDGAVAASTRSGRRSGG
;
A
#
# COMPACT_ATOMS: atom_id res chain seq x y z
N LEU A 1 -24.93 -13.23 -6.01
CA LEU A 1 -24.14 -14.41 -5.62
C LEU A 1 -22.75 -13.93 -5.22
N GLY A 2 -22.39 -14.09 -3.95
CA GLY A 2 -21.19 -13.51 -3.36
C GLY A 2 -19.91 -14.25 -3.73
N ARG A 3 -18.89 -13.50 -4.15
CA ARG A 3 -17.51 -13.98 -4.18
C ARG A 3 -16.89 -13.76 -2.80
N ASN A 4 -17.01 -14.79 -1.97
CA ASN A 4 -16.11 -15.01 -0.85
C ASN A 4 -14.82 -15.60 -1.43
N GLU A 5 -13.85 -14.75 -1.79
CA GLU A 5 -12.49 -15.21 -1.98
C GLU A 5 -11.67 -14.84 -0.75
N VAL A 6 -11.48 -15.89 0.05
CA VAL A 6 -10.56 -15.96 1.18
C VAL A 6 -9.18 -15.57 0.67
N PHE A 7 -8.49 -14.68 1.38
CA PHE A 7 -7.05 -14.44 1.24
C PHE A 7 -6.28 -15.69 1.69
N GLY A 8 -6.43 -16.78 0.96
CA GLY A 8 -5.70 -18.02 1.13
C GLY A 8 -4.45 -17.96 0.26
N VAL A 9 -3.30 -18.24 0.87
CA VAL A 9 -2.10 -18.65 0.12
C VAL A 9 -2.46 -19.97 -0.55
N SER A 10 -2.96 -19.90 -1.79
CA SER A 10 -3.12 -21.09 -2.62
C SER A 10 -1.71 -21.59 -2.93
N CYS A 11 -1.39 -22.82 -2.53
CA CYS A 11 -0.17 -23.48 -2.95
C CYS A 11 -0.20 -23.57 -4.48
N VAL A 12 0.57 -22.72 -5.14
CA VAL A 12 0.73 -22.73 -6.59
C VAL A 12 1.40 -24.05 -6.97
N ARG A 13 0.65 -24.95 -7.60
CA ARG A 13 1.15 -26.25 -8.09
C ARG A 13 1.55 -26.11 -9.56
N GLY A 14 2.83 -26.24 -9.86
CA GLY A 14 3.38 -26.23 -11.22
C GLY A 14 4.71 -25.47 -11.32
N PRO A 15 5.49 -25.68 -12.39
CA PRO A 15 6.71 -24.90 -12.64
C PRO A 15 6.36 -23.41 -12.86
N PRO A 16 7.28 -22.49 -12.53
CA PRO A 16 7.09 -21.07 -12.82
C PRO A 16 6.90 -20.84 -14.32
N SER A 17 5.93 -19.99 -14.66
CA SER A 17 5.70 -19.54 -16.04
C SER A 17 6.52 -18.29 -16.31
N TYR A 18 7.37 -18.33 -17.34
CA TYR A 18 8.20 -17.21 -17.79
C TYR A 18 7.63 -16.50 -19.03
N ASP A 19 6.39 -16.83 -19.40
CA ASP A 19 5.73 -16.15 -20.49
C ASP A 19 5.32 -14.73 -20.07
N HIS A 20 6.14 -13.75 -20.42
CA HIS A 20 5.87 -12.33 -20.14
C HIS A 20 4.81 -11.72 -21.06
N THR A 21 4.42 -12.40 -22.14
CA THR A 21 3.38 -11.90 -23.08
C THR A 21 1.98 -11.88 -22.46
N VAL A 22 1.80 -12.60 -21.34
CA VAL A 22 0.57 -12.54 -20.53
C VAL A 22 0.32 -11.15 -19.95
N ILE A 23 1.38 -10.34 -19.76
CA ILE A 23 1.27 -8.95 -19.33
C ILE A 23 1.13 -8.08 -20.58
N ARG A 24 -0.10 -7.62 -20.83
CA ARG A 24 -0.38 -6.73 -21.95
C ARG A 24 -0.02 -5.30 -21.57
N ASP A 25 0.74 -4.64 -22.44
CA ASP A 25 1.08 -3.21 -22.33
C ASP A 25 0.56 -2.45 -23.56
N PRO A 26 -0.76 -2.24 -23.68
CA PRO A 26 -1.35 -1.55 -24.83
C PRO A 26 -0.97 -0.07 -24.89
N THR A 27 -0.61 0.52 -23.75
CA THR A 27 -0.28 1.95 -23.59
C THR A 27 1.22 2.23 -23.68
N GLY A 28 2.06 1.20 -23.80
CA GLY A 28 3.52 1.34 -23.89
C GLY A 28 4.18 1.84 -22.61
N LEU A 29 3.55 1.63 -21.45
CA LEU A 29 4.03 2.08 -20.14
C LEU A 29 5.41 1.51 -19.81
N GLY A 30 5.71 0.28 -20.24
CA GLY A 30 7.01 -0.34 -20.02
C GLY A 30 8.13 0.51 -20.61
N ARG A 31 7.94 1.09 -21.80
CA ARG A 31 8.93 1.97 -22.42
C ARG A 31 9.07 3.29 -21.66
N THR A 32 7.95 3.87 -21.20
CA THR A 32 7.97 5.10 -20.39
C THR A 32 8.72 4.88 -19.08
N PHE A 33 8.42 3.81 -18.34
CA PHE A 33 9.11 3.51 -17.09
C PHE A 33 10.60 3.25 -17.26
N MET A 34 11.01 2.61 -18.36
CA MET A 34 12.43 2.42 -18.65
C MET A 34 13.15 3.76 -18.91
N ALA A 35 12.51 4.67 -19.64
CA ALA A 35 13.05 6.02 -19.84
C ALA A 35 13.12 6.81 -18.53
N ASP A 36 12.09 6.72 -17.68
CA ASP A 36 12.09 7.35 -16.36
C ASP A 36 13.20 6.79 -15.46
N LEU A 37 13.42 5.47 -15.51
CA LEU A 37 14.49 4.82 -14.75
C LEU A 37 15.88 5.26 -15.23
N GLU A 38 16.06 5.45 -16.54
CA GLU A 38 17.31 5.99 -17.10
C GLU A 38 17.58 7.42 -16.61
N MET A 39 16.55 8.27 -16.51
CA MET A 39 16.68 9.62 -15.95
C MET A 39 17.05 9.61 -14.46
N LEU A 40 16.61 8.59 -13.72
CA LEU A 40 16.91 8.44 -12.30
C LEU A 40 18.26 7.77 -12.02
N ARG A 41 19.03 7.37 -13.04
CA ARG A 41 20.29 6.64 -12.86
C ARG A 41 21.34 7.42 -12.06
N GLU A 42 21.30 8.74 -12.13
CA GLU A 42 22.21 9.64 -11.40
C GLU A 42 21.53 10.26 -10.16
N ASP A 43 20.32 9.81 -9.80
CA ASP A 43 19.62 10.27 -8.61
C ASP A 43 20.14 9.55 -7.35
N HIS A 44 21.12 10.16 -6.70
CA HIS A 44 21.70 9.67 -5.45
C HIS A 44 20.74 9.70 -4.25
N ARG A 45 19.50 10.23 -4.37
CA ARG A 45 18.53 10.18 -3.27
C ARG A 45 18.15 8.74 -2.89
N MET A 46 18.35 7.79 -3.78
CA MET A 46 18.15 6.36 -3.50
C MET A 46 19.20 5.79 -2.55
N GLU A 47 20.38 6.40 -2.44
CA GLU A 47 21.42 6.00 -1.48
C GLU A 47 20.98 6.23 -0.03
N ALA A 48 20.08 7.21 0.20
CA ALA A 48 19.48 7.45 1.50
C ALA A 48 18.61 6.27 1.99
N TRP A 49 18.24 5.33 1.12
CA TRP A 49 17.54 4.10 1.50
C TRP A 49 18.47 2.95 1.89
N ASP A 50 19.79 3.12 1.79
CA ASP A 50 20.73 2.16 2.36
C ASP A 50 20.77 2.29 3.89
N LEU A 51 19.83 1.61 4.53
CA LEU A 51 19.71 1.56 5.99
C LEU A 51 20.95 0.94 6.66
N ALA A 52 21.79 0.19 5.93
CA ALA A 52 23.00 -0.40 6.50
C ALA A 52 24.09 0.65 6.80
N SER A 53 24.04 1.80 6.13
CA SER A 53 24.95 2.92 6.36
C SER A 53 24.56 3.79 7.56
N HIS A 54 23.37 3.57 8.16
CA HIS A 54 22.81 4.40 9.22
C HIS A 54 22.84 3.68 10.58
N SER A 55 23.61 4.23 11.53
CA SER A 55 23.78 3.65 12.88
C SER A 55 22.70 4.05 13.90
N ASP A 56 21.86 5.02 13.54
CA ASP A 56 20.79 5.60 14.34
C ASP A 56 19.41 4.98 14.08
N ILE A 57 19.31 4.07 13.11
CA ILE A 57 18.04 3.43 12.73
C ILE A 57 17.80 2.18 13.58
N LEU A 58 16.72 2.21 14.37
CA LEU A 58 16.25 1.07 15.13
C LEU A 58 15.15 0.31 14.39
N ARG A 59 15.24 -1.02 14.38
CA ARG A 59 14.20 -1.89 13.82
C ARG A 59 13.34 -2.47 14.93
N ALA A 60 12.03 -2.19 14.86
CA ALA A 60 11.02 -2.78 15.73
C ALA A 60 9.95 -3.51 14.92
N SER A 61 9.21 -4.41 15.56
CA SER A 61 8.08 -5.12 14.95
C SER A 61 6.86 -4.99 15.83
N PHE A 62 5.74 -4.59 15.23
CA PHE A 62 4.46 -4.38 15.91
C PHE A 62 3.43 -5.35 15.36
N VAL A 63 2.67 -5.98 16.25
CA VAL A 63 1.62 -6.92 15.87
C VAL A 63 0.28 -6.19 15.88
N VAL A 64 -0.37 -6.13 14.72
CA VAL A 64 -1.76 -5.66 14.60
C VAL A 64 -2.68 -6.87 14.58
N THR A 65 -3.49 -7.02 15.63
CA THR A 65 -4.35 -8.19 15.81
C THR A 65 -5.61 -8.13 14.95
N ASN A 66 -6.20 -9.31 14.67
CA ASN A 66 -7.48 -9.39 13.97
C ASN A 66 -8.60 -8.62 14.69
N GLN A 67 -8.59 -8.63 16.03
CA GLN A 67 -9.57 -7.88 16.84
C GLN A 67 -9.44 -6.37 16.60
N GLN A 68 -8.21 -5.83 16.59
CA GLN A 68 -7.98 -4.41 16.31
C GLN A 68 -8.42 -4.03 14.90
N ILE A 69 -8.14 -4.86 13.89
CA ILE A 69 -8.60 -4.63 12.52
C ILE A 69 -10.13 -4.66 12.43
N GLN A 70 -10.80 -5.59 13.12
CA GLN A 70 -12.26 -5.67 13.13
C GLN A 70 -12.89 -4.44 13.81
N GLN A 71 -12.34 -3.98 14.94
CA GLN A 71 -12.78 -2.75 15.60
C GLN A 71 -12.63 -1.54 14.69
N LEU A 72 -11.48 -1.40 14.01
CA LEU A 72 -11.27 -0.32 13.06
C LEU A 72 -12.23 -0.42 11.87
N ARG A 73 -12.50 -1.62 11.36
CA ARG A 73 -13.47 -1.86 10.30
C ARG A 73 -14.86 -1.35 10.69
N MET A 74 -15.34 -1.70 11.88
CA MET A 74 -16.66 -1.26 12.35
C MET A 74 -16.73 0.27 12.40
N ARG A 75 -15.74 0.93 13.00
CA ARG A 75 -15.67 2.40 13.05
C ARG A 75 -15.68 3.05 11.66
N VAL A 76 -14.92 2.50 10.71
CA VAL A 76 -14.89 3.00 9.33
C VAL A 76 -16.25 2.83 8.65
N THR A 77 -16.86 1.64 8.77
CA THR A 77 -18.16 1.37 8.16
C THR A 77 -19.28 2.22 8.78
N GLU A 78 -19.27 2.43 10.10
CA GLU A 78 -20.24 3.30 10.80
C GLU A 78 -20.14 4.76 10.35
N LYS A 79 -18.92 5.30 10.17
CA LYS A 79 -18.72 6.72 9.84
C LYS A 79 -18.80 7.04 8.35
N THR A 80 -18.52 6.08 7.48
CA THR A 80 -18.32 6.34 6.04
C THR A 80 -19.12 5.43 5.13
N SER A 81 -19.77 4.39 5.67
CA SER A 81 -20.44 3.31 4.91
C SER A 81 -19.52 2.54 3.96
N LEU A 82 -18.20 2.76 4.03
CA LEU A 82 -17.22 2.08 3.19
C LEU A 82 -16.81 0.73 3.81
N LYS A 83 -16.63 -0.25 2.93
CA LYS A 83 -16.05 -1.55 3.27
C LYS A 83 -14.60 -1.57 2.81
N CYS A 84 -13.67 -1.53 3.75
CA CYS A 84 -12.24 -1.59 3.48
C CYS A 84 -11.69 -3.01 3.69
N SER A 85 -10.70 -3.39 2.87
CA SER A 85 -9.97 -4.65 3.06
C SER A 85 -9.16 -4.64 4.36
N PRO A 86 -8.86 -5.81 4.97
CA PRO A 86 -7.98 -5.87 6.14
C PRO A 86 -6.63 -5.18 5.90
N TYR A 87 -6.09 -5.31 4.69
CA TYR A 87 -4.84 -4.67 4.29
C TYR A 87 -4.94 -3.14 4.27
N ALA A 88 -5.98 -2.57 3.66
CA ALA A 88 -6.20 -1.12 3.65
C ALA A 88 -6.40 -0.54 5.06
N LEU A 89 -7.07 -1.29 5.94
CA LEU A 89 -7.23 -0.92 7.36
C LEU A 89 -5.90 -0.93 8.11
N ALA A 90 -5.06 -1.94 7.89
CA ALA A 90 -3.73 -2.01 8.49
C ALA A 90 -2.83 -0.86 8.00
N CYS A 91 -2.82 -0.60 6.69
CA CYS A 91 -2.10 0.53 6.09
C CYS A 91 -2.57 1.88 6.67
N GLY A 92 -3.88 2.11 6.75
CA GLY A 92 -4.44 3.32 7.32
C GLY A 92 -4.10 3.49 8.81
N PHE A 93 -4.13 2.39 9.57
CA PHE A 93 -3.72 2.39 10.98
C PHE A 93 -2.24 2.78 11.14
N VAL A 94 -1.34 2.12 10.40
CA VAL A 94 0.11 2.41 10.44
C VAL A 94 0.38 3.85 10.03
N TRP A 95 -0.28 4.36 8.98
CA TRP A 95 -0.10 5.73 8.53
C TRP A 95 -0.48 6.75 9.61
N ALA A 96 -1.64 6.57 10.26
CA ALA A 96 -2.05 7.44 11.36
C ALA A 96 -1.06 7.37 12.54
N CYS A 97 -0.54 6.18 12.88
CA CYS A 97 0.50 6.03 13.91
C CYS A 97 1.80 6.75 13.55
N LEU A 98 2.27 6.63 12.31
CA LEU A 98 3.49 7.32 11.84
C LEU A 98 3.36 8.83 11.93
N VAL A 99 2.22 9.37 11.51
CA VAL A 99 1.95 10.81 11.59
C VAL A 99 1.91 11.26 13.05
N LYS A 100 1.20 10.54 13.91
CA LYS A 100 1.13 10.85 15.35
C LYS A 100 2.50 10.83 16.02
N ALA A 101 3.35 9.85 15.71
CA ALA A 101 4.69 9.78 16.25
C ALA A 101 5.55 10.99 15.84
N ARG A 102 5.44 11.45 14.58
CA ARG A 102 6.18 12.62 14.07
C ARG A 102 5.68 13.96 14.62
N VAL A 103 4.38 14.07 14.88
CA VAL A 103 3.77 15.31 15.44
C VAL A 103 4.26 15.58 16.87
N VAL A 104 4.60 14.55 17.64
CA VAL A 104 5.22 14.72 18.97
C VAL A 104 6.55 15.48 18.86
N ASP A 105 7.27 15.33 17.75
CA ASP A 105 8.61 15.89 17.56
C ASP A 105 8.62 17.22 16.78
N ASN A 106 7.54 17.58 16.06
CA ASN A 106 7.49 18.77 15.20
C ASN A 106 6.18 19.57 15.35
N VAL A 107 6.28 20.72 16.01
CA VAL A 107 5.19 21.72 16.12
C VAL A 107 5.25 22.65 14.90
N GLY A 108 4.65 22.26 13.77
CA GLY A 108 4.62 23.15 12.61
C GLY A 108 3.68 22.73 11.49
N GLY A 109 2.62 23.53 11.28
CA GLY A 109 1.79 23.60 10.06
C GLY A 109 0.88 22.42 9.74
N ASP A 110 -0.33 22.71 9.25
CA ASP A 110 -1.20 21.74 8.60
C ASP A 110 -0.63 21.44 7.20
N THR A 111 0.17 20.38 7.10
CA THR A 111 0.78 19.94 5.84
C THR A 111 0.05 18.72 5.28
N THR A 112 -0.03 18.62 3.97
CA THR A 112 -0.48 17.39 3.31
C THR A 112 0.54 16.28 3.53
N GLU A 113 0.09 15.16 4.09
CA GLU A 113 0.87 13.95 4.27
C GLU A 113 0.56 12.97 3.14
N HIS A 114 1.59 12.29 2.65
CA HIS A 114 1.45 11.24 1.64
C HIS A 114 1.80 9.89 2.25
N PHE A 115 1.07 8.86 1.85
CA PHE A 115 1.35 7.48 2.19
C PHE A 115 1.21 6.59 0.98
N SER A 116 2.23 5.76 0.78
CA SER A 116 2.27 4.86 -0.36
C SER A 116 2.44 3.42 0.10
N PHE A 117 1.72 2.53 -0.57
CA PHE A 117 1.80 1.10 -0.34
C PHE A 117 1.61 0.34 -1.64
N VAL A 118 2.06 -0.92 -1.62
CA VAL A 118 2.04 -1.79 -2.79
C VAL A 118 0.97 -2.85 -2.62
N THR A 119 0.13 -3.01 -3.63
CA THR A 119 -0.93 -4.02 -3.66
C THR A 119 -0.68 -5.04 -4.77
N GLY A 120 -1.15 -6.27 -4.61
CA GLY A 120 -1.12 -7.25 -5.70
C GLY A 120 -2.14 -6.88 -6.78
N CYS A 121 -1.69 -6.61 -8.00
CA CYS A 121 -2.59 -6.23 -9.10
C CYS A 121 -3.01 -7.42 -9.99
N ARG A 122 -2.64 -8.66 -9.63
CA ARG A 122 -2.98 -9.85 -10.43
C ARG A 122 -4.47 -9.97 -10.74
N VAL A 123 -5.31 -9.65 -9.76
CA VAL A 123 -6.77 -9.69 -9.87
C VAL A 123 -7.36 -8.60 -10.76
N TRP A 124 -6.55 -7.63 -11.19
CA TRP A 124 -6.94 -6.51 -12.05
C TRP A 124 -6.37 -6.60 -13.46
N MET A 125 -5.63 -7.65 -13.77
CA MET A 125 -5.11 -7.88 -15.12
C MET A 125 -6.15 -8.58 -15.99
N GLU A 126 -6.28 -8.12 -17.24
CA GLU A 126 -7.13 -8.74 -18.25
C GLU A 126 -6.28 -9.07 -19.50
N PRO A 127 -5.96 -10.35 -19.77
CA PRO A 127 -6.36 -11.54 -19.01
C PRO A 127 -5.62 -11.67 -17.67
N LEU A 128 -6.20 -12.41 -16.72
CA LEU A 128 -5.57 -12.69 -15.43
C LEU A 128 -4.23 -13.40 -15.64
N ALA A 129 -3.15 -12.88 -15.04
CA ALA A 129 -1.87 -13.57 -15.07
C ALA A 129 -1.96 -14.91 -14.33
N PRO A 130 -1.27 -15.96 -14.82
CA PRO A 130 -1.21 -17.25 -14.13
C PRO A 130 -0.71 -17.10 -12.69
N ALA A 131 -1.23 -17.94 -11.79
CA ALA A 131 -0.72 -18.01 -10.42
C ALA A 131 0.77 -18.40 -10.37
N THR A 132 1.25 -19.14 -11.39
CA THR A 132 2.66 -19.53 -11.58
C THR A 132 3.52 -18.45 -12.25
N TYR A 133 2.96 -17.29 -12.62
CA TYR A 133 3.70 -16.25 -13.33
C TYR A 133 4.93 -15.78 -12.53
N PHE A 134 6.09 -15.88 -13.18
CA PHE A 134 7.38 -15.44 -12.67
C PHE A 134 7.62 -13.98 -13.09
N GLY A 135 7.26 -13.06 -12.21
CA GLY A 135 7.47 -11.62 -12.38
C GLY A 135 6.69 -10.81 -11.36
N ASN A 136 6.88 -9.50 -11.40
CA ASN A 136 6.18 -8.57 -10.52
C ASN A 136 4.76 -8.29 -11.04
N CYS A 137 3.78 -8.41 -10.14
CA CYS A 137 2.39 -8.04 -10.40
C CYS A 137 1.91 -7.16 -9.25
N LEU A 138 2.56 -5.99 -9.15
CA LEU A 138 2.42 -5.05 -8.06
C LEU A 138 1.83 -3.75 -8.61
N GLY A 139 0.80 -3.24 -7.96
CA GLY A 139 0.24 -1.92 -8.17
C GLY A 139 0.69 -0.97 -7.06
N PHE A 140 1.00 0.27 -7.44
CA PHE A 140 1.34 1.31 -6.48
C PHE A 140 0.10 2.13 -6.13
N CYS A 141 -0.20 2.22 -4.84
CA CYS A 141 -1.24 3.09 -4.32
C CYS A 141 -0.61 4.22 -3.52
N CYS A 142 -0.90 5.46 -3.91
CA CYS A 142 -0.55 6.65 -3.13
C CYS A 142 -1.84 7.34 -2.68
N VAL A 143 -1.88 7.71 -1.41
CA VAL A 143 -3.00 8.43 -0.79
C VAL A 143 -2.48 9.65 -0.04
N GLU A 144 -3.31 10.67 0.03
CA GLU A 144 -3.00 11.93 0.69
C GLU A 144 -4.11 12.35 1.64
N ALA A 145 -3.72 13.01 2.73
CA ALA A 145 -4.62 13.61 3.71
C ALA A 145 -3.89 14.71 4.49
N ASN A 146 -4.65 15.64 5.05
CA ASN A 146 -4.08 16.68 5.91
C ASN A 146 -3.57 16.06 7.20
N ARG A 147 -2.43 16.55 7.70
CA ARG A 147 -1.82 16.10 8.96
C ARG A 147 -2.81 16.21 10.12
N SER A 148 -3.57 17.30 10.19
CA SER A 148 -4.59 17.52 11.23
C SER A 148 -5.63 16.40 11.28
N ASP A 149 -6.13 15.95 10.13
CA ASP A 149 -7.09 14.84 10.03
C ASP A 149 -6.48 13.52 10.54
N LEU A 150 -5.21 13.27 10.24
CA LEU A 150 -4.48 12.04 10.59
C LEU A 150 -4.03 12.01 12.06
N ALA A 151 -3.71 13.17 12.63
CA ALA A 151 -3.32 13.30 14.03
C ALA A 151 -4.51 13.29 14.99
N GLY A 152 -5.73 13.56 14.50
CA GLY A 152 -6.96 13.57 15.29
C GLY A 152 -7.36 12.21 15.88
N GLU A 153 -8.41 12.23 16.70
CA GLU A 153 -9.00 11.04 17.35
C GLU A 153 -9.44 9.97 16.33
N ASP A 154 -9.94 10.43 15.18
CA ASP A 154 -10.38 9.58 14.07
C ASP A 154 -9.32 9.42 12.96
N GLY A 155 -8.06 9.76 13.21
CA GLY A 155 -7.02 9.70 12.20
C GLY A 155 -6.87 8.34 11.51
N ALA A 156 -6.99 7.24 12.26
CA ALA A 156 -6.97 5.90 11.70
C ALA A 156 -8.18 5.61 10.79
N VAL A 157 -9.36 6.18 11.10
CA VAL A 157 -10.57 6.06 10.27
C VAL A 157 -10.41 6.87 8.99
N ALA A 158 -9.91 8.11 9.08
CA ALA A 158 -9.64 8.96 7.94
C ALA A 158 -8.61 8.33 6.99
N ALA A 159 -7.47 7.87 7.54
CA ALA A 159 -6.40 7.20 6.79
C ALA A 159 -6.88 5.90 6.11
N SER A 160 -7.64 5.07 6.83
CA SER A 160 -8.19 3.82 6.29
C SER A 160 -9.20 4.07 5.18
N THR A 161 -10.03 5.12 5.34
CA THR A 161 -11.01 5.52 4.32
C THR A 161 -10.31 5.95 3.03
N ARG A 162 -9.24 6.75 3.13
CA ARG A 162 -8.42 7.16 1.98
C ARG A 162 -7.79 5.96 1.29
N SER A 163 -7.18 5.07 2.08
CA SER A 163 -6.56 3.82 1.58
C SER A 163 -7.57 2.89 0.90
N GLY A 164 -8.77 2.76 1.47
CA GLY A 164 -9.83 1.89 0.97
C GLY A 164 -10.45 2.37 -0.34
N ARG A 165 -10.65 3.68 -0.52
CA ARG A 165 -11.19 4.25 -1.76
C ARG A 165 -10.29 4.01 -2.96
N ARG A 166 -8.97 4.04 -2.77
CA ARG A 166 -7.99 3.83 -3.84
C ARG A 166 -7.72 2.36 -4.15
N SER A 167 -7.92 1.48 -3.16
CA SER A 167 -7.71 0.02 -3.32
C SER A 167 -8.92 -0.71 -3.93
N GLY A 168 -10.07 -0.05 -4.06
CA GLY A 168 -11.32 -0.66 -4.55
C GLY A 168 -11.82 -0.10 -5.88
N GLY A 169 -11.01 0.70 -6.57
CA GLY A 169 -11.28 1.23 -7.91
C GLY A 169 -10.56 0.44 -8.98
#